data_AF-J5UI81-F1
#
_entry.id   AF-J5UI81-F1
#
_cell.length_a   1.000
_cell.length_b   1.000
_cell.length_c   1.000
_cell.angle_alpha   90.00
_cell.angle_beta   90.00
_cell.angle_gamma   90.00
#
_symmetry.space_group_name_H-M   'P 1'
#
loop_
_entity.id
_entity.type
_entity.pdbx_description
1 polymer ?
#
loop_
_entity_poly.entity_id
_entity_poly.type
_entity_poly.pdbx_seq_one_letter_code
_entity_poly.pdbx_strand_id
1 'polypeptide(L)' 'MKRINTQRLNVGQQVTIRTRDGQKLSGILVDKCDWSVGCPVVEANGIKYGIGYQAEILSVPGQKANNELLKK' A
#
# COMPACT_ATOMS: atom_id res chain seq x y z
N MET A 1 -12.36 -2.39 7.95
CA MET A 1 -11.25 -2.68 7.00
C MET A 1 -9.95 -2.67 7.79
N LYS A 2 -9.08 -3.67 7.62
CA LYS A 2 -7.78 -3.74 8.32
C LYS A 2 -6.87 -2.63 7.79
N ARG A 3 -6.48 -1.67 8.63
CA ARG A 3 -5.49 -0.64 8.27
C ARG A 3 -4.13 -1.31 8.18
N ILE A 4 -3.54 -1.29 6.99
CA ILE A 4 -2.15 -1.70 6.79
C ILE A 4 -1.27 -0.58 7.32
N ASN A 5 -0.26 -0.95 8.12
CA ASN A 5 0.73 0.03 8.56
C ASN A 5 1.69 0.29 7.39
N THR A 6 1.34 1.27 6.59
CA THR A 6 2.10 1.65 5.41
C THR A 6 3.47 2.27 5.73
N GLN A 7 3.68 2.73 6.97
CA GLN A 7 4.99 3.21 7.44
C GLN A 7 6.01 2.07 7.54
N ARG A 8 5.56 0.81 7.67
CA ARG A 8 6.45 -0.37 7.72
C ARG A 8 6.75 -0.96 6.34
N LEU A 9 6.26 -0.35 5.27
CA LEU A 9 6.58 -0.78 3.91
C LEU A 9 7.95 -0.26 3.50
N ASN A 10 8.63 -1.05 2.67
CA ASN A 10 9.91 -0.71 2.08
C ASN A 10 9.77 -0.53 0.57
N VAL A 11 10.55 0.37 -0.02
CA VAL A 11 10.68 0.45 -1.48
C VAL A 11 11.22 -0.87 -2.01
N GLY A 12 10.70 -1.33 -3.15
CA GLY A 12 10.97 -2.66 -3.72
C GLY A 12 10.05 -3.77 -3.18
N GLN A 13 9.21 -3.48 -2.18
CA GLN A 13 8.27 -4.46 -1.64
C GLN A 13 7.06 -4.65 -2.55
N GLN A 14 6.71 -5.91 -2.82
CA GLN A 14 5.46 -6.24 -3.51
C GLN A 14 4.25 -5.95 -2.62
N VAL A 15 3.20 -5.38 -3.19
CA VAL A 15 1.93 -5.06 -2.53
C VAL A 15 0.76 -5.39 -3.45
N THR A 16 -0.43 -5.55 -2.88
CA THR A 16 -1.69 -5.57 -3.65
C THR A 16 -2.39 -4.24 -3.48
N ILE A 17 -2.74 -3.61 -4.60
CA ILE A 17 -3.49 -2.37 -4.63
C ILE A 17 -4.89 -2.59 -5.20
N ARG A 18 -5.80 -1.68 -4.87
CA ARG A 18 -7.10 -1.52 -5.53
C ARG A 18 -7.17 -0.16 -6.17
N THR A 19 -7.42 -0.10 -7.48
CA THR A 19 -7.63 1.16 -8.19
C THR A 19 -9.02 1.74 -7.87
N ARG A 20 -9.23 3.03 -8.18
CA ARG A 20 -10.57 3.66 -8.08
C ARG A 20 -11.65 2.92 -8.88
N ASP A 21 -11.27 2.32 -10.00
CA ASP A 21 -12.18 1.51 -10.85
C ASP A 21 -12.50 0.15 -10.22
N GLY A 22 -11.96 -0.14 -9.03
CA GLY A 22 -12.22 -1.35 -8.27
C GLY A 22 -11.33 -2.53 -8.64
N GLN A 23 -10.41 -2.37 -9.61
CA GLN A 23 -9.51 -3.43 -10.05
C GLN A 23 -8.44 -3.71 -8.99
N LYS A 24 -8.12 -4.98 -8.79
CA LYS A 24 -7.04 -5.41 -7.88
C LYS A 24 -5.81 -5.75 -8.69
N LEU A 25 -4.70 -5.11 -8.37
CA LEU A 25 -3.43 -5.30 -9.06
C LEU A 25 -2.34 -5.64 -8.05
N SER A 26 -1.39 -6.48 -8.44
CA SER A 26 -0.15 -6.64 -7.69
C SER A 26 0.91 -5.71 -8.29
N GLY A 27 1.58 -4.96 -7.44
CA GLY A 27 2.61 -4.00 -7.86
C GLY A 27 3.75 -3.91 -6.86
N ILE A 28 4.77 -3.16 -7.21
CA ILE A 28 5.94 -2.90 -6.37
C ILE A 28 5.84 -1.48 -5.83
N LEU A 29 6.03 -1.30 -4.53
CA LEU A 29 6.18 0.03 -3.94
C LEU A 29 7.49 0.63 -4.45
N VAL A 30 7.42 1.63 -5.33
CA VAL A 30 8.59 2.26 -5.94
C VAL A 30 8.95 3.58 -5.28
N ASP A 31 8.00 4.19 -4.59
CA ASP A 31 8.23 5.41 -3.81
C ASP A 31 7.45 5.34 -2.49
N LYS A 32 8.17 5.57 -1.40
CA LYS A 32 7.61 5.61 -0.04
C LYS A 32 7.33 7.04 0.43
N CYS A 33 7.75 8.06 -0.33
CA CYS A 33 7.72 9.50 -0.05
C CYS A 33 6.91 9.80 1.20
N ASP A 34 7.59 10.18 2.30
CA ASP A 34 7.01 10.25 3.64
C ASP A 34 5.54 10.68 3.55
N TRP A 35 4.63 9.84 4.08
CA TRP A 35 3.18 10.04 3.99
C TRP A 35 2.71 11.41 4.54
N SER A 36 3.62 12.17 5.14
CA SER A 36 3.51 13.54 5.64
C SER A 36 3.79 14.64 4.60
N VAL A 37 4.49 14.33 3.49
CA VAL A 37 4.90 15.27 2.42
C VAL A 37 4.49 14.80 1.02
N GLY A 38 4.17 13.52 0.82
CA GLY A 38 3.76 13.00 -0.49
C GLY A 38 2.86 11.76 -0.42
N CYS A 39 2.28 11.41 -1.57
CA CYS A 39 1.56 10.15 -1.74
C CYS A 39 2.56 9.08 -2.22
N PRO A 40 2.66 7.91 -1.55
CA PRO A 40 3.49 6.81 -2.04
C PRO A 40 3.04 6.34 -3.40
N VAL A 41 3.95 5.70 -4.14
CA VAL A 41 3.70 5.26 -5.50
C VAL A 41 3.95 3.76 -5.63
N VAL A 42 2.96 3.06 -6.17
CA VAL A 42 3.07 1.64 -6.55
C VAL A 42 3.10 1.53 -8.06
N GLU A 43 4.07 0.82 -8.59
CA GLU A 43 4.12 0.47 -10.01
C GLU A 43 3.50 -0.93 -10.22
N ALA A 44 2.47 -1.02 -11.07
CA ALA A 44 1.84 -2.27 -11.44
C ALA A 44 1.63 -2.28 -12.96
N ASN A 45 2.05 -3.35 -13.64
CA ASN A 45 1.98 -3.50 -15.10
C ASN A 45 2.58 -2.30 -15.87
N GLY A 46 3.67 -1.71 -15.36
CA GLY A 46 4.33 -0.54 -15.96
C GLY A 46 3.59 0.80 -15.75
N ILE A 47 2.50 0.81 -14.97
CA ILE A 47 1.74 2.01 -14.63
C ILE A 47 2.00 2.38 -13.18
N LYS A 48 2.26 3.67 -12.92
CA LYS A 48 2.47 4.22 -11.58
C LYS A 48 1.17 4.73 -10.99
N TYR A 49 0.86 4.28 -9.78
CA TYR A 49 -0.35 4.62 -9.04
C TYR A 49 -0.01 5.35 -7.75
N GLY A 50 -0.47 6.59 -7.63
CA GLY A 50 -0.43 7.35 -6.38
C GLY A 50 -1.41 6.78 -5.35
N ILE A 51 -0.86 6.28 -4.25
CA ILE A 51 -1.64 5.66 -3.16
C ILE A 51 -2.31 6.75 -2.31
N GLY A 52 -3.61 6.58 -2.06
CA GLY A 52 -4.47 7.58 -1.40
C GLY A 52 -5.21 8.50 -2.37
N TYR A 53 -4.79 8.56 -3.64
CA TYR A 53 -5.51 9.28 -4.70
C TYR A 53 -6.04 8.31 -5.77
N GLN A 54 -5.17 7.57 -6.46
CA GLN A 54 -5.55 6.70 -7.60
C GLN A 54 -5.82 5.26 -7.17
N ALA A 55 -5.18 4.80 -6.10
CA ALA A 55 -5.34 3.46 -5.57
C ALA A 55 -5.17 3.40 -4.04
N GLU A 56 -5.59 2.30 -3.44
CA GLU A 56 -5.37 1.97 -2.02
C GLU A 56 -4.60 0.65 -1.89
N ILE A 57 -3.73 0.51 -0.88
CA ILE A 57 -3.05 -0.75 -0.60
C ILE A 57 -3.99 -1.67 0.19
N LEU A 58 -4.32 -2.83 -0.38
CA LEU A 58 -5.20 -3.83 0.23
C LEU A 58 -4.46 -4.88 1.06
N SER A 59 -3.26 -5.28 0.63
CA SER A 59 -2.48 -6.31 1.30
C SER A 59 -1.00 -6.20 0.95
N VAL A 60 -0.19 -6.77 1.81
CA VAL A 60 1.26 -6.82 1.68
C VAL A 60 1.68 -8.24 2.02
N PRO A 61 2.35 -8.98 1.11
CA PRO A 61 2.81 -10.33 1.38
C PRO A 61 3.71 -10.36 2.62
N GLY A 62 3.47 -11.32 3.52
CA GLY A 62 4.25 -11.48 4.74
C GLY A 62 3.90 -10.53 5.90
N GLN A 63 3.09 -9.47 5.69
CA GLN A 63 2.51 -8.72 6.79
C GLN A 63 1.13 -9.27 7.15
N LYS A 64 1.03 -9.98 8.27
CA LYS A 64 -0.28 -10.18 8.92
C LYS A 64 -0.74 -8.80 9.39
N ALA A 65 -1.96 -8.40 9.04
CA ALA A 65 -2.54 -7.15 9.51
C ALA A 65 -2.38 -7.04 11.02
N ASN A 66 -1.82 -5.91 11.50
CA ASN A 66 -1.63 -5.65 12.93
C ASN A 66 -2.97 -5.86 13.64
N ASN A 67 -3.04 -6.92 14.41
CA ASN A 67 -4.10 -7.20 15.36
C ASN A 67 -3.42 -7.26 16.73
N GLU A 68 -2.76 -6.16 17.12
CA GLU A 68 -2.14 -6.04 18.44
C GLU A 68 -2.69 -4.82 19.18
N LEU A 69 -3.30 -5.14 20.32
CA LEU A 69 -3.66 -4.32 21.48
C LEU A 69 -4.76 -3.26 21.34
N LEU A 70 -6.01 -3.72 21.47
CA LEU A 70 -6.98 -3.05 22.34
C LEU A 70 -7.59 -4.08 23.31
N LYS A 71 -6.78 -4.56 24.25
CA LYS A 71 -7.23 -5.16 25.50
C LYS A 71 -6.45 -4.49 26.62
N LYS A 72 -6.95 -3.36 27.12
CA LYS A 72 -6.83 -2.92 28.51
C LYS A 72 -8.04 -2.05 28.81
#